data_AF-A0A3Q9ID74-F1
#
_entry.id   AF-A0A3Q9ID74-F1
#
_cell.length_a   1.000
_cell.length_b   1.000
_cell.length_c   1.000
_cell.angle_alpha   90.00
_cell.angle_beta   90.00
_cell.angle_gamma   90.00
#
_symmetry.space_group_name_H-M   'P 1'
#
loop_
_entity.id
_entity.type
_entity.pdbx_description
1 polymer ?
#
loop_
_entity_poly.entity_id
_entity_poly.type
_entity_poly.pdbx_seq_one_letter_code
_entity_poly.pdbx_strand_id
1 'polypeptide(L)' 'MRTLDEAQRRIEAYIQFYNQNRPHRKLNKLTPVYYRRQLAAWGLFSMSTE' A
#
# COMPACT_ATOMS: atom_id res chain seq x y z
N MET A 1 -1.08 21.11 -21.04
CA MET A 1 0.21 20.78 -20.39
C MET A 1 -0.13 20.17 -19.03
N ARG A 2 0.41 19.01 -18.65
CA ARG A 2 0.16 18.43 -17.31
C ARG A 2 0.96 19.24 -16.28
N THR A 3 0.32 19.75 -15.23
CA THR A 3 0.98 20.57 -14.20
C THR A 3 1.71 19.69 -13.19
N LEU A 4 2.65 20.27 -12.43
CA LEU A 4 3.29 19.57 -11.32
C LEU A 4 2.27 19.09 -10.28
N ASP A 5 1.26 19.92 -9.98
CA ASP A 5 0.17 19.56 -9.07
C ASP A 5 -0.63 18.34 -9.55
N GLU A 6 -0.93 18.28 -10.85
CA GLU A 6 -1.61 17.15 -11.45
C GLU A 6 -0.75 15.88 -11.37
N ALA A 7 0.55 16.00 -11.63
CA ALA A 7 1.49 14.89 -11.52
C ALA A 7 1.56 14.37 -10.08
N GLN A 8 1.66 15.27 -9.09
CA GLN A 8 1.69 14.90 -7.68
C GLN A 8 0.40 14.18 -7.26
N ARG A 9 -0.77 14.73 -7.59
CA ARG A 9 -2.07 14.08 -7.28
C ARG A 9 -2.18 12.68 -7.86
N ARG A 10 -1.71 12.47 -9.10
CA ARG A 10 -1.73 11.15 -9.74
C ARG A 10 -0.77 10.16 -9.05
N ILE A 11 0.40 10.63 -8.62
CA ILE A 11 1.36 9.81 -7.87
C ILE A 11 0.77 9.39 -6.53
N GLU A 12 0.22 10.33 -5.77
CA GLU A 12 -0.41 10.06 -4.47
C GLU A 12 -1.59 9.07 -4.62
N ALA A 13 -2.47 9.30 -5.60
CA ALA A 13 -3.58 8.41 -5.90
C ALA A 13 -3.10 7.00 -6.28
N TYR A 14 -2.03 6.89 -7.07
CA TYR A 14 -1.46 5.60 -7.44
C TYR A 14 -0.82 4.89 -6.25
N ILE A 15 -0.12 5.59 -5.36
CA ILE A 15 0.45 5.02 -4.14
C ILE A 15 -0.67 4.46 -3.25
N GLN A 16 -1.75 5.23 -3.05
CA GLN A 16 -2.91 4.76 -2.29
C GLN A 16 -3.52 3.51 -2.93
N PHE A 17 -3.79 3.55 -4.24
CA PHE A 17 -4.33 2.41 -4.98
C PHE A 17 -3.45 1.16 -4.86
N TYR A 18 -2.13 1.30 -5.07
CA TYR A 18 -1.18 0.21 -5.00
C TYR A 18 -1.18 -0.45 -3.62
N ASN A 19 -1.15 0.36 -2.56
CA ASN A 19 -1.08 -0.13 -1.19
C ASN A 19 -2.39 -0.76 -0.69
N GLN A 20 -3.53 -0.20 -1.10
CA GLN A 20 -4.84 -0.56 -0.54
C GLN A 20 -5.64 -1.51 -1.41
N ASN A 21 -5.54 -1.39 -2.73
CA ASN A 21 -6.49 -2.00 -3.67
C ASN A 21 -5.85 -3.00 -4.64
N ARG A 22 -4.53 -2.98 -4.83
CA ARG A 22 -3.86 -3.87 -5.78
C ARG A 22 -3.44 -5.18 -5.10
N PRO A 23 -4.03 -6.34 -5.44
CA PRO A 23 -3.61 -7.63 -4.89
C PRO A 23 -2.33 -8.12 -5.57
N HIS A 24 -1.40 -8.70 -4.81
CA HIS A 24 -0.14 -9.19 -5.33
C HIS A 24 -0.05 -10.71 -5.21
N ARG A 25 0.21 -11.42 -6.33
CA ARG A 25 0.37 -12.88 -6.34
C ARG A 25 1.50 -13.36 -5.42
N LYS A 26 2.60 -12.59 -5.32
CA LYS A 26 3.72 -12.87 -4.39
C LYS A 26 3.34 -12.72 -2.91
N LEU A 27 2.27 -11.97 -2.60
CA LEU A 27 1.75 -11.77 -1.25
C LEU A 27 0.49 -12.61 -1.02
N ASN A 28 0.40 -13.81 -1.62
CA ASN A 28 -0.79 -14.67 -1.55
C ASN A 28 -2.09 -13.96 -1.99
N LYS A 29 -2.00 -13.09 -3.00
CA LYS A 29 -3.11 -12.25 -3.48
C LYS A 29 -3.64 -11.26 -2.44
N LEU A 30 -2.84 -10.90 -1.43
CA LEU A 30 -3.14 -9.80 -0.53
C LEU A 30 -2.61 -8.48 -1.09
N THR A 31 -3.21 -7.38 -0.63
CA THR A 31 -2.67 -6.03 -0.86
C THR A 31 -1.53 -5.78 0.13
N PRO A 32 -0.61 -4.85 -0.16
CA PRO A 32 0.51 -4.56 0.73
C PRO A 32 0.09 -4.26 2.18
N VAL A 33 -1.00 -3.51 2.39
CA VAL A 33 -1.52 -3.21 3.73
C VAL A 33 -2.02 -4.46 4.44
N TYR A 34 -2.79 -5.31 3.77
CA TYR A 34 -3.30 -6.55 4.39
C TYR A 34 -2.18 -7.53 4.71
N TYR A 35 -1.17 -7.64 3.84
CA TYR A 35 0.00 -8.46 4.12
C TYR A 35 0.75 -7.99 5.37
N ARG A 36 1.01 -6.68 5.52
CA ARG A 36 1.63 -6.14 6.75
C ARG A 36 0.80 -6.42 8.00
N ARG A 37 -0.53 -6.26 7.93
CA ARG A 37 -1.43 -6.58 9.05
C ARG A 37 -1.37 -8.07 9.42
N GLN A 38 -1.29 -8.95 8.44
CA GLN A 38 -1.14 -10.40 8.67
C GLN A 38 0.19 -10.71 9.37
N LEU A 39 1.30 -10.12 8.91
CA LEU A 39 2.61 -10.30 9.55
C LEU A 39 2.61 -9.78 11.01
N ALA A 40 1.96 -8.64 11.25
CA ALA A 40 1.80 -8.10 12.59
C ALA A 40 0.95 -9.02 13.49
N ALA A 41 -0.15 -9.58 12.96
CA ALA A 41 -0.98 -10.54 13.68
C ALA A 41 -0.24 -11.84 14.02
N TRP A 42 0.77 -12.22 13.23
CA TRP A 42 1.67 -13.34 13.52
C TRP A 42 2.79 -13.00 14.51
N GLY A 43 2.88 -11.75 14.97
CA GLY A 43 3.97 -11.28 15.83
C GLY A 43 5.33 -11.19 15.12
N LEU A 44 5.35 -11.28 13.79
CA LEU A 44 6.57 -11.18 12.97
C LEU A 44 6.94 -9.73 12.64
N PHE A 45 6.10 -8.77 13.01
CA PHE A 45 6.32 -7.35 12.75
C PHE A 45 5.66 -6.49 13.83
N SER A 46 6.42 -5.52 14.37
CA SER A 46 5.86 -4.45 15.21
C SER A 46 5.20 -3.42 14.30
N MET A 47 3.88 -3.29 14.38
CA MET A 47 3.17 -2.21 13.68
C MET A 47 3.32 -0.94 14.53
N SER A 48 4.32 -0.10 14.23
CA SER A 48 4.41 1.23 14.83
C SER A 48 3.12 1.99 14.48
N THR A 49 2.27 2.19 15.47
CA THR A 49 1.15 3.11 15.43
C THR A 49 1.74 4.51 15.57
N GLU A 50 1.99 5.17 14.44
CA GLU A 50 2.06 6.63 14.39
C GLU A 50 0.64 7.22 14.44
#